data_AF-A0A7C3N3D3-F1
#
_entry.id   AF-A0A7C3N3D3-F1
#
_cell.length_a   1.000
_cell.length_b   1.000
_cell.length_c   1.000
_cell.angle_alpha   90.00
_cell.angle_beta   90.00
_cell.angle_gamma   90.00
#
_symmetry.space_group_name_H-M   'P 1'
#
loop_
_entity.id
_entity.type
_entity.pdbx_description
1 polymer ?
#
loop_
_entity_poly.entity_id
_entity_poly.type
_entity_poly.pdbx_seq_one_letter_code
_entity_poly.pdbx_strand_id
1 'polypeptide(L)'
;MPKVLTMELPDEVYAVLEELAAEEGKSVQELGAEWLTAMVARILDDPLEQVIGTIKVGIPNWSERHDELLGAYLRQKVKGASENAGA
;
A
#
# COMPACT_ATOMS: atom_id res chain seq x y z
N MET A 1 -1.03 10.12 30.12
CA MET A 1 0.29 9.82 30.71
C MET A 1 1.21 9.38 29.59
N PRO A 2 2.43 9.92 29.47
CA PRO A 2 3.40 9.45 28.48
C PRO A 2 3.74 7.97 28.72
N LYS A 3 3.86 7.20 27.63
CA LYS A 3 4.28 5.80 27.63
C LYS A 3 5.54 5.70 26.78
N VAL A 4 6.52 4.93 27.25
CA VAL A 4 7.79 4.73 26.54
C VAL A 4 7.81 3.30 26.00
N LEU A 5 8.14 3.17 24.72
CA LEU A 5 8.36 1.90 24.04
C LEU A 5 9.84 1.81 23.67
N THR A 6 10.52 0.76 24.13
CA THR A 6 11.90 0.45 23.75
C THR A 6 11.87 -0.74 22.81
N MET A 7 12.60 -0.66 21.70
CA MET A 7 12.64 -1.70 20.66
C MET A 7 14.08 -1.94 20.23
N GLU A 8 14.42 -3.21 20.06
CA GLU A 8 15.66 -3.64 19.42
C GLU A 8 15.42 -3.69 17.91
N LEU A 9 16.22 -2.97 17.14
CA LEU A 9 16.17 -2.96 15.67
C LEU A 9 17.49 -3.50 15.12
N PRO A 10 17.48 -4.18 13.96
CA PRO A 10 18.72 -4.48 13.25
C PRO A 10 19.48 -3.19 12.95
N ASP A 11 20.81 -3.23 13.06
CA ASP A 11 21.67 -2.06 12.89
C ASP A 11 21.44 -1.38 11.54
N GLU A 12 21.28 -2.16 10.47
CA GLU A 12 21.01 -1.63 9.13
C GLU A 12 19.68 -0.86 9.04
N VAL A 13 18.68 -1.25 9.81
CA VAL A 13 17.37 -0.57 9.84
C VAL A 13 17.48 0.71 10.65
N TYR A 14 18.19 0.68 11.77
CA TYR A 14 18.39 1.85 12.62
C TYR A 14 19.21 2.93 11.88
N ALA A 15 20.25 2.55 11.15
CA ALA A 15 21.07 3.47 10.36
C ALA A 15 20.23 4.24 9.31
N VAL A 16 19.34 3.54 8.60
CA VAL A 16 18.44 4.19 7.63
C VAL A 16 17.47 5.14 8.33
N LEU A 17 16.96 4.77 9.50
CA LEU A 17 16.11 5.64 10.33
C LEU A 17 16.84 6.91 10.78
N GLU A 18 18.13 6.82 11.13
CA GLU A 18 18.97 7.98 11.47
C GLU A 18 19.12 8.93 10.28
N GLU A 19 19.38 8.41 9.08
CA GLU A 19 19.48 9.22 7.87
C GLU A 19 18.17 9.97 7.57
N LEU A 20 17.04 9.27 7.60
CA LEU A 20 15.73 9.87 7.32
C LEU A 20 15.31 10.89 8.38
N ALA A 21 15.60 10.62 9.66
CA ALA A 21 15.33 11.57 10.73
C ALA A 21 16.17 12.84 10.58
N ALA A 22 17.44 12.70 10.18
CA ALA A 22 18.32 13.82 9.93
C ALA A 22 17.85 14.69 8.74
N GLU A 23 17.39 14.08 7.64
CA GLU A 23 16.82 14.79 6.50
C GLU A 23 15.60 15.65 6.89
N GLU A 24 14.79 15.18 7.84
CA GLU A 24 13.62 15.88 8.36
C GLU A 24 13.90 16.81 9.55
N GLY A 25 15.15 16.87 10.02
CA GLY A 25 15.53 17.65 11.22
C GLY A 25 14.90 17.16 12.52
N LYS A 26 14.56 15.86 12.59
CA LYS A 26 13.92 15.20 13.73
C LYS A 26 14.90 14.24 14.42
N SER A 27 14.60 13.88 15.66
CA SER A 27 15.22 12.70 16.28
C SER A 27 14.59 11.41 15.76
N VAL A 28 15.33 10.29 15.84
CA VAL A 28 14.81 8.95 15.50
C VAL A 28 13.56 8.61 16.31
N GLN A 29 13.51 9.04 17.58
CA GLN A 29 12.37 8.80 18.46
C GLN A 29 11.13 9.57 18.01
N GLU A 30 11.28 10.81 17.55
CA GLU A 30 10.17 11.62 17.02
C GLU A 30 9.64 11.02 15.72
N LEU A 31 10.53 10.70 14.77
CA LEU A 31 10.14 10.11 13.49
C LEU A 31 9.48 8.73 13.70
N GLY A 32 10.08 7.89 14.55
CA GLY A 32 9.53 6.57 14.87
C GLY A 32 8.17 6.64 15.57
N ALA A 33 7.98 7.58 16.50
CA ALA A 33 6.68 7.79 17.15
C ALA A 33 5.62 8.27 16.15
N GLU A 34 5.97 9.17 15.22
CA GLU A 34 5.09 9.64 14.17
C GLU A 34 4.63 8.50 13.25
N TRP A 35 5.58 7.71 12.75
CA TRP A 35 5.28 6.58 11.86
C TRP A 35 4.46 5.50 12.55
N LEU A 36 4.81 5.14 13.79
CA LEU A 36 4.04 4.16 14.57
C LEU A 36 2.62 4.66 14.81
N THR A 37 2.46 5.95 15.14
CA THR A 37 1.14 6.56 15.34
C THR A 37 0.34 6.56 14.04
N ALA A 38 0.94 6.92 12.91
CA ALA A 38 0.28 6.92 11.61
C ALA A 38 -0.16 5.52 11.18
N MET A 39 0.69 4.50 11.42
CA MET A 39 0.35 3.11 11.13
C MET A 39 -0.83 2.62 11.99
N VAL A 40 -0.78 2.86 13.31
CA VAL A 40 -1.86 2.48 14.23
C VAL A 40 -3.15 3.22 13.89
N ALA A 41 -3.09 4.50 13.52
CA ALA A 41 -4.25 5.27 13.10
C ALA A 41 -4.93 4.65 11.87
N ARG A 42 -4.16 4.20 10.86
CA ARG A 42 -4.71 3.50 9.68
C ARG A 42 -5.38 2.18 10.02
N ILE A 43 -4.92 1.49 11.06
CA ILE A 43 -5.53 0.23 11.52
C ILE A 43 -6.81 0.49 12.29
N LEU A 44 -6.83 1.54 13.13
CA LEU A 44 -7.99 1.90 13.95
C LEU A 44 -9.11 2.58 13.15
N ASP A 45 -8.74 3.31 12.11
CA ASP A 45 -9.64 4.04 11.22
C ASP A 45 -9.33 3.64 9.78
N ASP A 46 -9.46 2.34 9.48
CA ASP A 46 -9.33 1.85 8.10
C ASP A 46 -10.58 2.27 7.31
N PRO A 47 -10.51 3.30 6.44
CA PRO A 47 -11.67 3.74 5.68
C PRO A 47 -12.13 2.66 4.68
N LEU A 48 -11.25 1.71 4.35
CA LEU A 48 -11.58 0.62 3.44
C LEU A 48 -12.35 -0.49 4.14
N GLU A 49 -12.25 -0.64 5.47
CA GLU A 49 -12.93 -1.70 6.23
C GLU A 49 -14.44 -1.70 5.95
N GLN A 50 -15.07 -0.52 5.91
CA GLN A 50 -16.51 -0.37 5.64
C GLN A 50 -16.91 -0.75 4.21
N VAL A 51 -15.97 -0.75 3.27
CA VAL A 51 -16.22 -1.04 1.85
C VAL A 51 -15.71 -2.41 1.42
N ILE A 52 -15.04 -3.17 2.30
CA ILE A 52 -14.65 -4.57 2.04
C ILE A 52 -15.91 -5.36 1.65
N GLY A 53 -15.88 -5.95 0.45
CA GLY A 53 -16.99 -6.76 -0.08
C GLY A 53 -18.22 -5.98 -0.57
N THR A 54 -18.22 -4.64 -0.48
CA THR A 54 -19.33 -3.82 -1.00
C THR A 54 -19.30 -3.66 -2.51
N ILE A 55 -18.11 -3.77 -3.13
CA ILE A 55 -17.94 -3.75 -4.58
C ILE A 55 -18.45 -5.07 -5.16
N LYS A 56 -19.70 -5.05 -5.63
CA LYS A 56 -20.29 -6.17 -6.37
C LYS A 56 -19.83 -6.11 -7.83
N VAL A 57 -18.73 -6.79 -8.11
CA VAL A 57 -18.33 -7.05 -9.50
C VAL A 57 -19.19 -8.20 -10.01
N GLY A 58 -19.87 -8.03 -11.14
CA GLY A 58 -20.68 -9.09 -11.78
C GLY A 58 -19.85 -10.26 -12.35
N ILE A 59 -18.59 -10.39 -11.92
CA ILE A 59 -17.63 -11.38 -12.35
C ILE A 59 -17.31 -12.28 -11.15
N PRO A 60 -17.81 -13.53 -11.14
CA PRO A 60 -17.53 -14.48 -10.08
C PRO A 60 -16.02 -14.69 -9.89
N ASN A 61 -15.57 -14.78 -8.64
CA ASN A 61 -14.19 -15.09 -8.25
C ASN A 61 -13.14 -14.15 -8.90
N TRP A 62 -13.53 -12.90 -9.21
CA TRP A 62 -12.63 -11.91 -9.81
C TRP A 62 -11.33 -11.74 -8.99
N SER A 63 -11.42 -11.74 -7.66
CA SER A 63 -10.26 -11.58 -6.78
C SER A 63 -9.20 -12.66 -7.00
N GLU A 64 -9.62 -13.89 -7.29
CA GLU A 64 -8.73 -15.04 -7.51
C GLU A 64 -8.21 -15.10 -8.95
N ARG A 65 -8.89 -14.43 -9.88
CA ARG A 65 -8.64 -14.50 -11.33
C ARG A 65 -8.23 -13.17 -11.94
N HIS A 66 -7.90 -12.18 -11.12
CA HIS A 66 -7.73 -10.80 -11.58
C HIS A 66 -6.66 -10.69 -12.66
N ASP A 67 -5.53 -11.39 -12.52
CA ASP A 67 -4.45 -11.43 -13.52
C ASP A 67 -4.89 -12.03 -14.87
N GLU A 68 -5.61 -13.15 -14.84
CA GLU A 68 -6.14 -13.81 -16.03
C GLU A 68 -7.11 -12.88 -16.79
N LEU A 69 -8.02 -12.26 -16.04
CA LEU A 69 -9.06 -11.37 -16.56
C LEU A 69 -8.46 -10.07 -17.13
N LEU A 70 -7.52 -9.45 -16.42
CA LEU A 70 -6.79 -8.28 -16.89
C LEU A 70 -5.97 -8.61 -18.14
N GLY A 71 -5.28 -9.75 -18.15
CA GLY A 71 -4.54 -10.22 -19.31
C GLY A 71 -5.43 -10.45 -20.55
N ALA A 72 -6.62 -11.03 -20.36
CA ALA A 72 -7.59 -11.23 -21.44
C ALA A 72 -8.10 -9.90 -22.01
N TYR A 73 -8.44 -8.96 -21.13
CA TYR A 73 -8.87 -7.60 -21.53
C TYR A 73 -7.78 -6.87 -22.32
N LEU A 74 -6.54 -6.90 -21.83
CA LEU A 74 -5.41 -6.24 -22.51
C LEU A 74 -5.15 -6.84 -23.89
N ARG A 75 -5.20 -8.17 -24.03
CA ARG A 75 -5.06 -8.84 -25.34
C ARG A 75 -6.15 -8.40 -26.31
N GLN A 76 -7.40 -8.30 -25.86
CA GLN A 76 -8.51 -7.83 -26.69
C GLN A 76 -8.31 -6.38 -27.13
N LYS A 77 -7.84 -5.51 -26.23
CA LYS A 77 -7.60 -4.09 -26.51
C LYS A 77 -6.45 -3.89 -27.51
N VAL A 78 -5.37 -4.65 -27.38
CA VAL A 78 -4.23 -4.63 -28.33
C VAL A 78 -4.66 -5.15 -29.70
N LYS A 79 -5.46 -6.22 -29.74
CA LYS A 79 -5.97 -6.77 -31.00
C LYS A 79 -6.93 -5.80 -31.71
N GLY A 80 -7.86 -5.17 -30.98
CA GLY A 80 -8.77 -4.17 -31.55
C GLY A 80 -8.08 -2.87 -32.00
N ALA A 81 -6.99 -2.47 -31.34
CA ALA A 81 -6.17 -1.34 -31.79
C ALA A 81 -5.39 -1.66 -33.08
N SER A 82 -4.97 -2.91 -33.27
CA SER A 82 -4.31 -3.37 -34.50
C SER A 82 -5.27 -3.47 -35.68
N GLU A 83 -6.54 -3.79 -35.46
CA GLU A 83 -7.56 -3.90 -36.51
C GLU A 83 -8.05 -2.52 -36.99
N ASN A 84 -8.15 -1.53 -36.09
CA ASN A 84 -8.51 -0.14 -36.43
C ASN A 84 -7.36 0.71 -37.03
N ALA A 85 -6.11 0.27 -36.93
CA ALA A 85 -4.96 0.96 -37.53
C ALA A 85 -4.69 0.54 -38.99
N GLY A 86 -5.47 -0.40 -39.53
CA GLY A 86 -5.36 -0.93 -40.89
C GLY A 86 -6.52 -0.57 -41.83
N ALA A 87 -7.36 0.41 -41.47
CA ALA A 87 -8.46 0.92 -42.30
C ALA A 87 -8.17 2.37 -42.76
#